data_AF-A0A2I4ANX0-F1
#
_entry.id   AF-A0A2I4ANX0-F1
#
_cell.length_a   1.000
_cell.length_b   1.000
_cell.length_c   1.000
_cell.angle_alpha   90.00
_cell.angle_beta   90.00
_cell.angle_gamma   90.00
#
_symmetry.space_group_name_H-M   'P 1'
#
loop_
_entity.id
_entity.type
_entity.pdbx_description
1 polymer ?
#
loop_
_entity_poly.entity_id
_entity_poly.type
_entity_poly.pdbx_seq_one_letter_code
_entity_poly.pdbx_strand_id
1 'polypeptide(L)'
;MPVSCAAFGCKNRRTSLSKHRGITFHQFPKDPGLRKAWILAVRRRDFKPSNKTVLCSSHFHDKDFDRTGQTVRLREHVIPSIFESFPDHLKKAPVKTRSTRTSRRACEPSNDPAPVPVPKAPDSPKPSVSDHHYALDPNQIKIKLSEAQARVEHLERQLRNAKDRERRQKQAVKLLLDELRNTGVISDELQLRLTQDSGDL
;
A
#
# COMPACT_ATOMS: atom_id res chain seq x y z
N MET A 1 -0.19 12.97 35.32
CA MET A 1 0.97 12.72 34.42
C MET A 1 0.80 13.51 33.13
N PRO A 2 1.81 14.28 32.69
CA PRO A 2 1.76 14.99 31.42
C PRO A 2 1.76 13.99 30.26
N VAL A 3 0.85 14.19 29.30
CA VAL A 3 0.75 13.35 28.10
C VAL A 3 1.80 13.83 27.08
N SER A 4 2.72 12.96 26.68
CA SER A 4 3.75 13.25 25.67
C SER A 4 3.42 12.61 24.32
N CYS A 5 3.89 13.20 23.23
CA CYS A 5 3.82 12.60 21.91
C CYS A 5 4.61 11.27 21.89
N ALA A 6 4.05 10.25 21.25
CA ALA A 6 4.69 8.94 21.10
C ALA A 6 5.70 8.86 19.94
N ALA A 7 5.73 9.86 19.05
CA ALA A 7 6.63 9.88 17.91
C ALA A 7 8.11 9.93 18.34
N PHE A 8 8.96 9.23 17.59
CA PHE A 8 10.40 9.22 17.83
C PHE A 8 10.98 10.65 17.76
N GLY A 9 11.83 11.04 18.72
CA GLY A 9 12.47 12.36 18.74
C GLY A 9 11.54 13.56 18.97
N CYS A 10 10.23 13.36 19.17
CA CYS A 10 9.30 14.45 19.39
C CYS A 10 9.31 14.90 20.87
N LYS A 11 9.58 16.19 21.10
CA LYS A 11 9.62 16.78 22.45
C LYS A 11 8.29 17.40 22.89
N ASN A 12 7.25 17.31 22.05
CA ASN A 12 5.95 17.90 22.33
C ASN A 12 5.24 17.16 23.47
N ARG A 13 4.94 17.91 24.54
CA ARG A 13 4.18 17.46 25.71
C ARG A 13 2.94 18.34 25.86
N ARG A 14 1.85 17.77 26.37
CA ARG A 14 0.60 18.48 26.63
C ARG A 14 0.80 19.47 27.79
N THR A 15 1.16 20.70 27.45
CA THR A 15 1.40 21.83 28.36
C THR A 15 0.71 23.10 27.83
N SER A 16 0.55 24.13 28.65
CA SER A 16 0.00 25.42 28.21
C SER A 16 0.76 26.00 27.02
N LEU A 17 2.10 25.85 26.99
CA LEU A 17 2.94 26.27 25.86
C LEU A 17 2.54 25.57 24.55
N SER A 18 2.29 24.27 24.58
CA SER A 18 1.84 23.52 23.39
C SER A 18 0.49 24.02 22.87
N LYS A 19 -0.41 24.43 23.78
CA LYS A 19 -1.71 25.03 23.43
C LYS A 19 -1.55 26.41 22.79
N HIS A 20 -0.67 27.26 23.31
CA HIS A 20 -0.33 28.55 22.69
C HIS A 20 0.29 28.40 21.31
N ARG A 21 1.02 27.30 21.05
CA ARG A 21 1.56 26.95 19.73
C ARG A 21 0.54 26.29 18.79
N GLY A 22 -0.71 26.10 19.23
CA GLY A 22 -1.75 25.44 18.43
C GLY A 22 -1.55 23.94 18.24
N ILE A 23 -0.72 23.29 19.08
CA ILE A 23 -0.44 21.86 18.97
C ILE A 23 -1.58 21.07 19.61
N THR A 24 -2.31 20.29 18.80
CA THR A 24 -3.35 19.37 19.26
C THR A 24 -2.78 17.96 19.42
N PHE A 25 -3.41 17.14 20.25
CA PHE A 25 -2.99 15.76 20.51
C PHE A 25 -4.11 14.79 20.15
N HIS A 26 -3.80 13.84 19.28
CA HIS A 26 -4.74 12.87 18.72
C HIS A 26 -4.41 11.47 19.23
N GLN A 27 -5.43 10.78 19.75
CA GLN A 27 -5.30 9.40 20.21
C GLN A 27 -5.24 8.42 19.04
N PHE A 28 -4.64 7.27 19.28
CA PHE A 28 -4.65 6.18 18.30
C PHE A 28 -6.09 5.74 17.99
N PRO A 29 -6.42 5.52 16.71
CA PRO A 29 -7.74 5.03 16.31
C PRO A 29 -8.13 3.72 17.00
N LYS A 30 -9.45 3.52 17.16
CA LYS A 30 -10.03 2.26 17.63
C LYS A 30 -10.00 1.18 16.54
N ASP A 31 -10.11 1.58 15.28
CA ASP A 31 -10.02 0.66 14.15
C ASP A 31 -8.66 -0.07 14.13
N PRO A 32 -8.64 -1.42 14.19
CA PRO A 32 -7.40 -2.18 14.22
C PRO A 32 -6.54 -1.99 12.96
N GLY A 33 -7.15 -1.77 11.79
CA GLY A 33 -6.42 -1.55 10.54
C GLY A 33 -5.62 -0.25 10.58
N LEU A 34 -6.31 0.86 10.84
CA LEU A 34 -5.70 2.18 10.94
C LEU A 34 -4.73 2.28 12.12
N ARG A 35 -5.04 1.63 13.25
CA ARG A 35 -4.13 1.56 14.40
C ARG A 35 -2.82 0.87 14.05
N LYS A 36 -2.85 -0.26 13.32
CA LYS A 36 -1.64 -0.93 12.82
C LYS A 36 -0.84 -0.01 11.89
N ALA A 37 -1.51 0.72 10.99
CA ALA A 37 -0.84 1.67 10.10
C ALA A 37 -0.12 2.79 10.88
N TRP A 38 -0.73 3.32 11.94
CA TRP A 38 -0.09 4.31 12.81
C TRP A 38 1.12 3.73 13.56
N ILE A 39 1.04 2.50 14.06
CA ILE A 39 2.16 1.81 14.72
C ILE A 39 3.35 1.69 13.75
N LEU A 40 3.07 1.23 12.52
CA LEU A 40 4.09 1.11 11.48
C LEU A 40 4.68 2.47 11.09
N ALA A 41 3.87 3.53 11.09
CA ALA A 41 4.32 4.89 10.78
C ALA A 41 5.26 5.47 11.84
N VAL A 42 5.07 5.14 13.12
CA VAL A 42 5.96 5.56 14.22
C VAL A 42 7.33 4.86 14.15
N ARG A 43 7.45 3.73 13.44
CA ARG A 43 8.70 3.00 13.14
C ARG A 43 9.60 2.73 14.37
N ARG A 44 8.99 2.51 15.53
CA ARG A 44 9.71 2.16 16.76
C ARG A 44 9.67 0.65 16.96
N ARG A 45 10.84 0.01 17.12
CA ARG A 45 10.92 -1.43 17.44
C ARG A 45 10.18 -1.71 18.74
N ASP A 46 9.40 -2.80 18.74
CA ASP A 46 8.62 -3.31 19.90
C ASP A 46 7.65 -2.31 20.53
N PHE A 47 7.21 -1.30 19.78
CA PHE A 47 6.28 -0.30 20.29
C PHE A 47 4.84 -0.82 20.33
N LYS A 48 4.33 -1.02 21.56
CA LYS A 48 2.93 -1.35 21.80
C LYS A 48 2.17 -0.09 22.27
N PRO A 49 1.34 0.55 21.42
CA PRO A 49 0.58 1.72 21.85
C PRO A 49 -0.49 1.32 22.88
N SER A 50 -0.44 1.93 24.06
CA SER A 50 -1.54 1.91 25.03
C SER A 50 -2.68 2.84 24.58
N ASN A 51 -3.88 2.68 25.15
CA ASN A 51 -5.04 3.55 24.86
C ASN A 51 -4.81 5.03 25.19
N LYS A 52 -3.83 5.33 26.03
CA LYS A 52 -3.44 6.71 26.37
C LYS A 52 -2.34 7.29 25.47
N THR A 53 -1.83 6.51 24.51
CA THR A 53 -0.80 7.00 23.58
C THR A 53 -1.41 7.96 22.57
N VAL A 54 -0.68 9.04 22.30
CA VAL A 54 -1.12 10.11 21.40
C VAL A 54 0.01 10.56 20.49
N LEU A 55 -0.36 11.12 19.34
CA LEU A 55 0.51 11.86 18.45
C LEU A 55 0.08 13.33 18.40
N CYS A 56 1.04 14.25 18.32
CA CYS A 56 0.74 15.66 18.14
C CYS A 56 0.43 16.01 16.68
N SER A 57 -0.21 17.16 16.46
CA SER A 57 -0.62 17.62 15.12
C SER A 57 0.52 17.76 14.12
N SER A 58 1.75 18.02 14.56
CA SER A 58 2.93 18.14 13.70
C SER A 58 3.25 16.89 12.86
N HIS A 59 2.64 15.74 13.16
CA HIS A 59 2.85 14.49 12.42
C HIS A 59 1.84 14.25 11.29
N PHE A 60 0.88 15.16 11.13
CA PHE A 60 -0.20 15.11 10.14
C PHE A 60 -0.17 16.36 9.28
N HIS A 61 -0.69 16.29 8.05
CA HIS A 61 -0.81 17.47 7.21
C HIS A 61 -2.03 18.29 7.61
N ASP A 62 -2.00 19.60 7.36
CA ASP A 62 -3.13 20.49 7.66
C ASP A 62 -4.45 20.05 6.99
N LYS A 63 -4.37 19.45 5.80
CA LYS A 63 -5.52 18.92 5.04
C LYS A 63 -6.21 17.72 5.72
N ASP A 64 -5.47 17.02 6.57
CA ASP A 64 -5.94 15.80 7.24
C ASP A 64 -6.82 16.12 8.45
N PHE A 65 -6.89 17.39 8.86
CA PHE A 65 -7.72 17.86 9.96
C PHE A 65 -9.07 18.36 9.48
N ASP A 66 -10.12 17.88 10.13
CA ASP A 66 -11.45 18.44 10.04
C ASP A 66 -11.60 19.53 11.11
N ARG A 67 -11.66 20.78 10.65
CA ARG A 67 -11.91 21.97 11.47
C ARG A 67 -13.35 22.48 11.35
N THR A 68 -14.23 21.74 10.70
CA THR A 68 -15.62 22.12 10.43
C THR A 68 -16.49 22.20 11.70
N GLY A 69 -16.02 21.66 12.84
CA GLY A 69 -16.74 21.68 14.12
C GLY A 69 -15.99 22.36 15.26
N GLN A 70 -16.56 22.33 16.47
CA GLN A 70 -15.97 22.91 17.68
C GLN A 70 -14.67 22.23 18.14
N THR A 71 -14.40 21.00 17.69
CA THR A 71 -13.20 20.23 18.05
C THR A 71 -12.45 19.83 16.80
N VAL A 72 -11.14 20.07 16.77
CA VAL A 72 -10.25 19.61 15.70
C VAL A 72 -10.13 18.08 15.75
N ARG A 73 -10.61 17.39 14.71
CA ARG A 73 -10.52 15.93 14.57
C ARG A 73 -9.70 15.57 13.34
N LEU A 74 -9.14 14.37 13.32
CA LEU A 74 -8.53 13.82 12.11
C LEU A 74 -9.62 13.21 11.24
N ARG A 75 -9.51 13.41 9.92
CA ARG A 75 -10.36 12.74 8.94
C ARG A 75 -10.26 11.22 9.05
N GLU A 76 -11.26 10.54 8.52
CA GLU A 76 -11.24 9.07 8.42
C GLU A 76 -10.05 8.60 7.56
N HIS A 77 -9.45 7.48 7.96
CA HIS A 77 -8.32 6.83 7.26
C HIS A 77 -7.00 7.62 7.18
N VAL A 78 -6.84 8.71 7.93
CA VAL A 78 -5.57 9.46 7.97
C VAL A 78 -4.47 8.65 8.66
N ILE A 79 -3.29 8.63 8.06
CA ILE A 79 -2.06 8.02 8.61
C ILE A 79 -1.01 9.12 8.83
N PRO A 80 -0.36 9.19 10.01
CA PRO A 80 0.72 10.14 10.24
C PRO A 80 1.86 9.86 9.28
N SER A 81 2.30 10.90 8.57
CA SER A 81 3.31 10.79 7.50
C SER A 81 4.50 11.70 7.71
N ILE A 82 4.36 12.72 8.55
CA ILE A 82 5.40 13.71 8.81
C ILE A 82 6.20 13.29 10.04
N PHE A 83 7.45 12.86 9.82
CA PHE A 83 8.38 12.53 10.89
C PHE A 83 9.77 13.05 10.54
N GLU A 84 9.99 14.32 10.86
CA GLU A 84 11.24 15.05 10.56
C GLU A 84 12.45 14.54 11.36
N SER A 85 12.18 13.89 12.50
CA SER A 85 13.17 13.39 13.47
C SER A 85 13.82 12.06 13.09
N PHE A 86 13.44 11.45 11.95
CA PHE A 86 14.15 10.26 11.49
C PHE A 86 15.51 10.64 10.90
N PRO A 87 16.59 9.90 11.20
CA PRO A 87 17.88 10.06 10.53
C PRO A 87 17.73 9.95 9.01
N ASP A 88 18.58 10.66 8.24
CA ASP A 88 18.47 10.69 6.77
C ASP A 88 18.49 9.29 6.12
N HIS A 89 19.18 8.32 6.74
CA HIS A 89 19.20 6.93 6.29
C HIS A 89 17.90 6.14 6.55
N LEU A 90 17.00 6.64 7.41
CA LEU A 90 15.67 6.07 7.69
C LEU A 90 14.52 6.90 7.10
N LYS A 91 14.80 8.12 6.65
CA LYS A 91 13.87 8.84 5.78
C LYS A 91 13.68 7.97 4.55
N LYS A 92 12.43 7.62 4.23
CA LYS A 92 12.16 6.98 2.94
C LYS A 92 12.51 8.06 1.91
N ALA A 93 13.68 7.95 1.29
CA ALA A 93 13.96 8.72 0.09
C ALA A 93 12.77 8.47 -0.85
N PRO A 94 12.23 9.51 -1.52
CA PRO A 94 11.28 9.26 -2.58
C PRO A 94 11.96 8.26 -3.52
N VAL A 95 11.48 7.02 -3.50
CA VAL A 95 12.04 5.98 -4.34
C VAL A 95 11.79 6.52 -5.73
N LYS A 96 12.84 7.01 -6.38
CA LYS A 96 12.86 7.17 -7.83
C LYS A 96 12.69 5.76 -8.33
N THR A 97 11.45 5.29 -8.42
CA THR A 97 11.13 4.02 -9.03
C THR A 97 11.83 4.10 -10.37
N ARG A 98 12.75 3.17 -10.63
CA ARG A 98 13.29 2.99 -11.98
C ARG A 98 12.06 2.65 -12.81
N SER A 99 11.49 3.69 -13.40
CA SER A 99 10.26 3.58 -14.15
C SER A 99 10.62 2.76 -15.37
N THR A 100 10.21 1.50 -15.34
CA THR A 100 10.36 0.62 -16.49
C THR A 100 9.51 1.21 -17.61
N ARG A 101 9.88 0.97 -18.87
CA ARG A 101 9.10 1.42 -20.04
C ARG A 101 7.60 1.08 -19.91
N THR A 102 7.30 -0.04 -19.26
CA THR A 102 5.93 -0.50 -18.97
C THR A 102 5.21 0.37 -17.93
N SER A 103 5.88 0.84 -16.88
CA SER A 103 5.25 1.72 -15.89
C SER A 103 5.08 3.16 -16.38
N ARG A 104 5.94 3.64 -17.29
CA ARG A 104 5.76 4.93 -17.98
C ARG A 104 4.51 4.93 -18.86
N ARG A 105 4.33 3.90 -19.70
CA ARG A 105 3.15 3.78 -20.58
C ARG A 105 1.81 3.72 -19.84
N ALA A 106 1.79 3.19 -18.61
CA ALA A 106 0.57 3.16 -17.81
C ALA A 106 0.21 4.51 -17.16
N CYS A 107 1.14 5.48 -17.14
CA CYS A 107 0.94 6.83 -16.62
C CYS A 107 0.96 7.90 -17.72
N GLU A 108 1.11 7.53 -19.00
CA GLU A 108 0.94 8.47 -20.10
C GLU A 108 -0.54 8.84 -20.18
N PRO A 109 -0.90 10.14 -20.03
CA PRO A 109 -2.21 10.59 -20.45
C PRO A 109 -2.30 10.34 -21.95
N SER A 110 -3.37 9.72 -22.41
CA SER A 110 -3.69 9.69 -23.83
C SER A 110 -3.71 11.14 -24.33
N ASN A 111 -2.88 11.45 -25.33
CA ASN A 111 -3.06 12.66 -26.12
C ASN A 111 -4.30 12.46 -26.99
N ASP A 112 -5.47 12.49 -26.34
CA ASP A 112 -6.72 12.76 -27.04
C ASP A 112 -6.71 14.26 -27.38
N PRO A 113 -7.02 14.64 -28.63
CA PRO A 113 -7.15 16.05 -28.96
C PRO A 113 -8.23 16.68 -28.08
N ALA A 114 -7.88 17.78 -27.42
CA ALA A 114 -8.80 18.56 -26.60
C ALA A 114 -10.10 18.86 -27.37
N PRO A 115 -11.29 18.75 -26.74
CA PRO A 115 -12.52 19.13 -27.38
C PRO A 115 -12.54 20.67 -27.52
N VAL A 116 -12.59 21.11 -28.77
CA VAL A 116 -12.82 22.50 -29.14
C VAL A 116 -14.18 22.94 -28.58
N PRO A 117 -14.34 24.16 -28.03
CA PRO A 117 -15.65 24.66 -27.63
C PRO A 117 -16.47 24.97 -28.88
N VAL A 118 -17.58 24.26 -29.10
CA VAL A 118 -18.52 24.57 -30.18
C VAL A 118 -19.91 24.91 -29.58
N PRO A 119 -20.62 25.94 -30.11
CA PRO A 119 -21.78 26.57 -29.46
C PRO A 119 -23.06 25.70 -29.40
N LYS A 120 -23.99 26.15 -28.54
CA LYS A 120 -25.30 25.56 -28.24
C LYS A 120 -26.27 25.42 -29.44
N ALA A 121 -26.97 24.28 -29.45
CA ALA A 121 -28.32 23.93 -29.99
C ALA A 121 -28.48 23.79 -31.53
N PRO A 122 -29.49 23.05 -32.07
CA PRO A 122 -30.67 22.42 -31.43
C PRO A 122 -30.93 20.92 -31.75
N ASP A 123 -31.97 20.37 -31.10
CA ASP A 123 -32.46 18.99 -31.09
C ASP A 123 -32.61 18.25 -32.44
N SER A 124 -32.35 16.93 -32.42
CA SER A 124 -32.78 15.93 -33.41
C SER A 124 -32.78 14.51 -32.81
N PRO A 125 -33.61 13.56 -33.31
CA PRO A 125 -34.37 12.63 -32.48
C PRO A 125 -33.62 11.36 -32.05
N LYS A 126 -34.01 10.82 -30.89
CA LYS A 126 -33.56 9.52 -30.35
C LYS A 126 -33.78 8.40 -31.38
N PRO A 127 -32.76 7.59 -31.71
CA PRO A 127 -32.98 6.40 -32.52
C PRO A 127 -33.75 5.36 -31.69
N SER A 128 -34.76 4.76 -32.33
CA SER A 128 -35.62 3.72 -31.79
C SER A 128 -34.80 2.57 -31.20
N VAL A 129 -35.13 2.23 -29.96
CA VAL A 129 -34.74 0.97 -29.33
C VAL A 129 -35.15 -0.19 -30.24
N SER A 130 -34.17 -0.90 -30.79
CA SER A 130 -34.39 -2.20 -31.43
C SER A 130 -34.51 -3.24 -30.32
N ASP A 131 -35.66 -3.92 -30.24
CA ASP A 131 -36.09 -4.87 -29.20
C ASP A 131 -35.32 -6.21 -29.23
N HIS A 132 -34.08 -6.20 -29.66
CA HIS A 132 -33.23 -7.40 -29.70
C HIS A 132 -32.09 -7.27 -28.70
N HIS A 133 -32.45 -7.36 -27.42
CA HIS A 133 -31.55 -7.35 -26.27
C HIS A 133 -30.53 -8.52 -26.23
N TYR A 134 -30.54 -9.39 -27.26
CA TYR A 134 -29.65 -10.55 -27.43
C TYR A 134 -28.73 -10.45 -28.66
N ALA A 135 -28.82 -9.38 -29.47
CA ALA A 135 -27.94 -9.21 -30.62
C ALA A 135 -26.54 -8.80 -30.17
N LEU A 136 -25.71 -9.78 -29.82
CA LEU A 136 -24.28 -9.56 -29.57
C LEU A 136 -23.59 -9.25 -30.91
N ASP A 137 -22.94 -8.09 -31.00
CA ASP A 137 -22.11 -7.75 -32.15
C ASP A 137 -20.94 -8.75 -32.27
N PRO A 138 -20.84 -9.52 -33.37
CA PRO A 138 -19.77 -10.49 -33.58
C PRO A 138 -18.36 -9.91 -33.43
N ASN A 139 -18.17 -8.62 -33.70
CA ASN A 139 -16.88 -7.96 -33.53
C ASN A 139 -16.54 -7.74 -32.05
N GLN A 140 -17.51 -7.36 -31.23
CA GLN A 140 -17.33 -7.24 -29.77
C GLN A 140 -17.03 -8.58 -29.13
N ILE A 141 -17.64 -9.67 -29.62
CA ILE A 141 -17.33 -11.03 -29.15
C ILE A 141 -15.88 -11.39 -29.49
N LYS A 142 -15.42 -11.15 -30.72
CA LYS A 142 -14.04 -11.43 -31.14
C LYS A 142 -13.02 -10.67 -30.29
N ILE A 143 -13.29 -9.40 -29.98
CA ILE A 143 -12.43 -8.58 -29.10
C ILE A 143 -12.39 -9.18 -27.69
N LYS A 144 -13.54 -9.50 -27.10
CA LYS A 144 -13.57 -10.10 -25.75
C LYS A 144 -12.87 -11.45 -25.70
N LEU A 145 -13.00 -12.25 -26.77
CA LEU A 145 -12.33 -13.54 -26.87
C LEU A 145 -10.81 -13.38 -26.95
N SER A 146 -10.31 -12.47 -27.79
CA SER A 146 -8.87 -12.23 -27.92
C SER A 146 -8.27 -11.65 -26.63
N GLU A 147 -8.99 -10.76 -25.95
CA GLU A 147 -8.59 -10.27 -24.63
C GLU A 147 -8.54 -11.39 -23.59
N ALA A 148 -9.55 -12.26 -23.55
CA ALA A 148 -9.58 -13.40 -22.64
C ALA A 148 -8.41 -14.36 -22.90
N GLN A 149 -8.13 -14.66 -24.17
CA GLN A 149 -6.99 -15.47 -24.59
C GLN A 149 -5.66 -14.84 -24.14
N ALA A 150 -5.47 -13.53 -24.37
CA ALA A 150 -4.27 -12.83 -23.95
C ALA A 150 -4.08 -12.82 -22.42
N ARG A 151 -5.17 -12.73 -21.65
CA ARG A 151 -5.14 -12.84 -20.17
C ARG A 151 -4.74 -14.23 -19.72
N VAL A 152 -5.27 -15.29 -20.34
CA VAL A 152 -4.91 -16.68 -20.03
C VAL A 152 -3.41 -16.89 -20.27
N GLU A 153 -2.89 -16.54 -21.44
CA GLU A 153 -1.46 -16.69 -21.72
C GLU A 153 -0.58 -15.89 -20.76
N HIS A 154 -1.02 -14.69 -20.36
CA HIS A 154 -0.32 -13.88 -19.39
C HIS A 154 -0.24 -14.57 -18.02
N LEU A 155 -1.37 -15.07 -17.52
CA LEU A 155 -1.44 -15.79 -16.26
C LEU A 155 -0.62 -17.09 -16.28
N GLU A 156 -0.65 -17.84 -17.39
CA GLU A 156 0.18 -19.03 -17.57
C GLU A 156 1.68 -18.70 -17.54
N ARG A 157 2.10 -17.60 -18.16
CA ARG A 157 3.48 -17.10 -18.07
C ARG A 157 3.83 -16.71 -16.63
N GLN A 158 2.93 -16.04 -15.93
CA GLN A 158 3.14 -15.69 -14.51
C GLN A 158 3.26 -16.93 -13.63
N LEU A 159 2.40 -17.94 -13.82
CA LEU A 159 2.42 -19.19 -13.08
C LEU A 159 3.72 -19.95 -13.30
N ARG A 160 4.19 -20.06 -14.56
CA ARG A 160 5.50 -20.66 -14.88
C ARG A 160 6.64 -19.95 -14.15
N ASN A 161 6.69 -18.63 -14.26
CA ASN A 161 7.71 -17.83 -13.59
C ASN A 161 7.66 -17.95 -12.06
N ALA A 162 6.46 -18.09 -11.47
CA ALA A 162 6.29 -18.30 -10.04
C ALA A 162 6.81 -19.67 -9.62
N LYS A 163 6.43 -20.74 -10.32
CA LYS A 163 6.90 -22.11 -10.09
C LYS A 163 8.43 -22.21 -10.22
N ASP A 164 9.02 -21.54 -11.21
CA ASP A 164 10.49 -21.53 -11.39
C ASP A 164 11.23 -20.77 -10.27
N ARG A 165 10.62 -19.73 -9.69
CA ARG A 165 11.17 -19.04 -8.52
C ARG A 165 11.13 -19.93 -7.30
N GLU A 166 10.00 -20.58 -7.05
CA GLU A 166 9.81 -21.50 -5.94
C GLU A 166 10.79 -22.68 -6.03
N ARG A 167 10.92 -23.31 -7.22
CA ARG A 167 11.89 -24.38 -7.45
C ARG A 167 13.32 -23.95 -7.11
N ARG A 168 13.73 -22.76 -7.54
CA ARG A 168 15.06 -22.21 -7.23
C ARG A 168 15.26 -21.99 -5.73
N GLN A 169 14.24 -21.48 -5.03
CA GLN A 169 14.30 -21.29 -3.59
C GLN A 169 14.38 -22.64 -2.85
N LYS A 170 13.54 -23.61 -3.20
CA LYS A 170 13.59 -24.98 -2.65
C LYS A 170 14.96 -25.63 -2.88
N GLN A 171 15.54 -25.48 -4.08
CA GLN A 171 16.88 -25.98 -4.38
C GLN A 171 17.98 -25.26 -3.58
N ALA A 172 17.89 -23.94 -3.42
CA ALA A 172 18.86 -23.17 -2.63
C ALA A 172 18.83 -23.58 -1.16
N VAL A 173 17.64 -23.74 -0.57
CA VAL A 173 17.49 -24.23 0.82
C VAL A 173 18.09 -25.62 0.97
N LYS A 174 17.81 -26.53 0.02
CA LYS A 174 18.39 -27.89 0.04
C LYS A 174 19.93 -27.86 0.05
N LEU A 175 20.55 -27.07 -0.84
CA LEU A 175 22.00 -26.96 -0.90
C LEU A 175 22.60 -26.39 0.40
N LEU A 176 21.95 -25.39 1.00
CA LEU A 176 22.39 -24.83 2.28
C LEU A 176 22.28 -25.85 3.43
N LEU A 177 21.22 -26.67 3.46
CA LEU A 177 21.09 -27.73 4.45
C LEU A 177 22.19 -28.79 4.28
N ASP A 178 22.51 -29.18 3.05
CA ASP A 178 23.59 -30.13 2.76
C ASP A 178 24.96 -29.57 3.19
N GLU A 179 25.23 -28.28 2.95
CA GLU A 179 26.45 -27.59 3.41
C GLU A 179 26.57 -27.55 4.93
N LEU A 180 25.48 -27.22 5.63
CA LEU A 180 25.45 -27.19 7.09
C LEU A 180 25.60 -28.58 7.72
N ARG A 181 25.15 -29.63 7.03
CA ARG A 181 25.38 -31.02 7.42
C ARG A 181 26.85 -31.41 7.27
N ASN A 182 27.47 -31.08 6.13
CA ASN A 182 28.87 -31.39 5.86
C ASN A 182 29.83 -30.68 6.83
N THR A 183 29.43 -29.50 7.33
CA THR A 183 30.18 -28.75 8.33
C THR A 183 29.94 -29.24 9.78
N GLY A 184 29.05 -30.22 9.98
CA GLY A 184 28.78 -30.82 11.29
C GLY A 184 28.02 -29.90 12.26
N VAL A 185 27.40 -28.83 11.76
CA VAL A 185 26.73 -27.81 12.57
C VAL A 185 25.27 -28.19 12.89
N ILE A 186 24.68 -29.10 12.11
CA ILE A 186 23.28 -29.54 12.24
C ILE A 186 23.22 -31.01 12.68
N SER A 187 22.40 -31.29 13.71
CA SER A 187 22.03 -32.65 14.13
C SER A 187 20.91 -33.22 13.27
N ASP A 188 20.90 -34.53 13.05
CA ASP A 188 19.92 -35.21 12.16
C ASP A 188 18.45 -34.95 12.53
N GLU A 189 18.16 -34.73 13.82
CA GLU A 189 16.83 -34.37 14.36
C GLU A 189 16.37 -32.96 13.92
N LEU A 190 17.28 -31.99 13.86
CA LEU A 190 16.97 -30.62 13.39
C LEU A 190 16.72 -30.59 11.89
N GLN A 191 17.41 -31.44 11.13
CA GLN A 191 17.21 -31.58 9.69
C GLN A 191 15.81 -32.11 9.38
N LEU A 192 15.35 -33.13 10.10
CA LEU A 192 14.03 -33.72 9.91
C LEU A 192 12.91 -32.68 10.08
N ARG A 193 12.97 -31.87 11.16
CA ARG A 193 11.99 -30.81 11.44
C ARG A 193 11.98 -29.71 10.37
N LEU A 194 13.15 -29.28 9.91
CA LEU A 194 13.26 -28.27 8.86
C LEU A 194 12.74 -28.76 7.50
N THR A 195 12.90 -30.05 7.20
CA THR A 195 12.33 -30.65 5.97
C THR A 195 10.82 -30.87 6.05
N GLN A 196 10.30 -31.21 7.24
CA GLN A 196 8.88 -31.44 7.47
C GLN A 196 8.05 -30.15 7.30
N ASP A 197 8.56 -29.02 7.80
CA ASP A 197 7.95 -27.69 7.61
C ASP A 197 8.00 -27.19 6.16
N SER A 198 8.81 -27.83 5.29
CA SER A 198 8.95 -27.47 3.88
C SER A 198 8.06 -28.30 2.92
N GLY A 199 7.38 -29.34 3.42
CA GLY A 199 6.59 -30.30 2.64
C GLY A 199 5.10 -29.98 2.48
N ASP A 200 4.54 -29.07 3.28
CA ASP A 200 3.09 -28.78 3.32
C ASP A 200 2.68 -27.43 2.68
N LEU A 201 3.36 -27.03 1.59
CA LEU A 201 2.96 -25.91 0.73
C LEU A 201 3.08 -26.25 -0.76
#